data_AF-A0A4P5RMI7-F1
#
_entry.id   AF-A0A4P5RMI7-F1
#
_cell.length_a   1.000
_cell.length_b   1.000
_cell.length_c   1.000
_cell.angle_alpha   90.00
_cell.angle_beta   90.00
_cell.angle_gamma   90.00
#
_symmetry.space_group_name_H-M   'P 1'
#
loop_
_entity.id
_entity.type
_entity.pdbx_description
1 polymer ?
#
loop_
_entity_poly.entity_id
_entity_poly.type
_entity_poly.pdbx_seq_one_letter_code
_entity_poly.pdbx_strand_id
1 'polypeptide(L)'
;MRRSVSVLSITVALLLTTLSTLSTVATNFALAENLPDDSPKIFLLPRLDEQSGENNIAVIFDDSQSALGYASGLGDKENNQNPDGTQSRNTKIYCNSVNDPACAKTNTYKVYAILQPCKSVSDINCIDSVYAESQGKRIPGNFKENLPTTSPTDFSGDESAGLPSGGPPSIWQIPGVKNSGGSDLYTVIVSTRGESSRAAATSSPIFTFNEYTTAIYPAGIKNGSFSLVTAEGSGNDAVTVGGCAANSENVCAFRESFITDGTAFGISIRFSKVPANWFYGRLSKQSVSLTKNPNGKGVILDVMGEPVKVPIVYGKSTWDKLPSDLQKIYSGSFPSIGNNYIEADKNKWKVTHIAASSDFPALKSWLSIVKDTAVAQTTQWYFKASPIGVDPKCNSNQLQVDGIVTSNATGFVPGPPQFNSQTQALEYQVSAPHFTAAGNAFKGTYDLAIRVEQAKCIYGFKGNFPVKATVSIISENGIEQIASENVGEKDGWLRLGAYNFSFSAPKLRVKLIQDSPSESVVQVGKQSSNGSSQKTEINNGVKSKSYKIKCMKGNKSFVQQGKNPTCPKGYKLISRTVIN
;
A
#
# COMPACT_ATOMS: atom_id res chain seq x y z
N MET A 1 12.64 -94.48 12.57
CA MET A 1 13.01 -94.57 11.14
C MET A 1 13.61 -93.20 10.78
N ARG A 2 14.90 -92.94 10.44
CA ARG A 2 15.89 -93.63 9.55
C ARG A 2 15.22 -94.04 8.22
N ARG A 3 15.61 -93.66 6.99
CA ARG A 3 16.79 -92.99 6.33
C ARG A 3 16.29 -91.82 5.43
N SER A 4 17.04 -90.98 4.70
CA SER A 4 18.48 -90.69 4.46
C SER A 4 18.58 -89.19 4.03
N VAL A 5 19.65 -88.42 4.28
CA VAL A 5 20.93 -88.28 3.53
C VAL A 5 20.81 -88.05 2.01
N SER A 6 21.08 -86.81 1.56
CA SER A 6 22.17 -86.54 0.60
C SER A 6 22.61 -85.07 0.64
N VAL A 7 23.90 -84.83 0.38
CA VAL A 7 24.53 -83.49 0.36
C VAL A 7 24.73 -83.07 -1.09
N LEU A 8 24.42 -81.82 -1.42
CA LEU A 8 24.86 -81.22 -2.69
C LEU A 8 25.28 -79.76 -2.48
N SER A 9 26.54 -79.47 -2.75
CA SER A 9 27.09 -78.10 -2.73
C SER A 9 26.65 -77.33 -3.96
N ILE A 10 26.20 -76.08 -3.81
CA ILE A 10 26.35 -75.02 -4.81
C ILE A 10 26.56 -73.68 -4.09
N THR A 11 27.49 -72.92 -4.64
CA THR A 11 28.00 -71.60 -4.27
C THR A 11 26.95 -70.58 -3.81
N VAL A 12 27.15 -70.00 -2.63
CA VAL A 12 26.50 -68.73 -2.23
C VAL A 12 27.23 -67.58 -2.92
N ALA A 13 26.60 -66.96 -3.91
CA ALA A 13 27.10 -65.75 -4.54
C ALA A 13 26.85 -64.54 -3.62
N LEU A 14 27.91 -63.77 -3.34
CA LEU A 14 27.84 -62.54 -2.57
C LEU A 14 27.21 -61.42 -3.42
N LEU A 15 25.90 -61.23 -3.35
CA LEU A 15 25.24 -60.10 -4.01
C LEU A 15 25.50 -58.82 -3.21
N LEU A 16 26.32 -57.91 -3.76
CA LEU A 16 26.44 -56.55 -3.25
C LEU A 16 25.09 -55.85 -3.40
N THR A 17 24.41 -55.57 -2.28
CA THR A 17 23.30 -54.61 -2.27
C THR A 17 23.87 -53.22 -2.43
N THR A 18 23.85 -52.70 -3.66
CA THR A 18 24.16 -51.30 -3.95
C THR A 18 23.18 -50.40 -3.20
N LEU A 19 23.66 -49.65 -2.20
CA LEU A 19 22.92 -48.51 -1.67
C LEU A 19 22.75 -47.50 -2.81
N SER A 20 21.57 -47.48 -3.41
CA SER A 20 21.13 -46.35 -4.24
C SER A 20 20.95 -45.16 -3.31
N THR A 21 21.98 -44.32 -3.21
CA THR A 21 21.89 -43.02 -2.56
C THR A 21 20.74 -42.25 -3.20
N LEU A 22 19.66 -42.00 -2.46
CA LEU A 22 18.70 -40.98 -2.88
C LEU A 22 19.47 -39.66 -2.90
N SER A 23 19.79 -39.17 -4.10
CA SER A 23 20.22 -37.80 -4.28
C SER A 23 19.03 -36.92 -3.88
N THR A 24 19.09 -36.36 -2.68
CA THR A 24 18.31 -35.19 -2.36
C THR A 24 18.67 -34.15 -3.42
N VAL A 25 17.75 -33.88 -4.34
CA VAL A 25 17.86 -32.75 -5.26
C VAL A 25 17.65 -31.50 -4.42
N ALA A 26 18.70 -31.12 -3.69
CA ALA A 26 18.85 -29.79 -3.19
C ALA A 26 18.83 -28.88 -4.43
N THR A 27 17.72 -28.16 -4.59
CA THR A 27 17.64 -27.05 -5.53
C THR A 27 18.59 -25.98 -5.03
N ASN A 28 19.86 -26.11 -5.43
CA ASN A 28 20.89 -25.09 -5.24
C ASN A 28 20.45 -23.85 -6.01
N PHE A 29 19.65 -23.00 -5.36
CA PHE A 29 19.57 -21.60 -5.70
C PHE A 29 20.97 -21.04 -5.48
N ALA A 30 21.74 -20.96 -6.57
CA ALA A 30 23.04 -20.32 -6.55
C ALA A 30 22.83 -18.91 -6.01
N LEU A 31 23.42 -18.63 -4.84
CA LEU A 31 23.54 -17.28 -4.33
C LEU A 31 24.28 -16.48 -5.41
N ALA A 32 23.59 -15.52 -6.00
CA ALA A 32 24.18 -14.63 -6.98
C ALA A 32 25.19 -13.73 -6.27
N GLU A 33 26.46 -14.15 -6.27
CA GLU A 33 27.60 -13.25 -6.10
C GLU A 33 27.59 -12.26 -7.28
N ASN A 34 26.85 -11.17 -7.11
CA ASN A 34 26.88 -10.02 -7.99
C ASN A 34 26.66 -8.75 -7.17
N LEU A 35 27.26 -7.67 -7.68
CA LEU A 35 27.20 -6.31 -7.12
C LEU A 35 25.76 -5.91 -6.75
N PRO A 36 25.57 -5.04 -5.74
CA PRO A 36 24.22 -4.62 -5.37
C PRO A 36 23.55 -3.86 -6.51
N ASP A 37 22.55 -4.51 -7.11
CA ASP A 37 21.76 -4.00 -8.24
C ASP A 37 20.53 -3.22 -7.75
N ASP A 38 20.18 -2.16 -8.48
CA ASP A 38 18.99 -1.32 -8.28
C ASP A 38 17.76 -1.83 -9.10
N SER A 39 17.93 -2.92 -9.85
CA SER A 39 16.82 -3.74 -10.32
C SER A 39 15.99 -4.18 -9.12
N PRO A 40 14.66 -3.98 -9.12
CA PRO A 40 13.80 -4.43 -8.03
C PRO A 40 13.94 -5.94 -7.86
N LYS A 41 14.44 -6.36 -6.71
CA LYS A 41 14.61 -7.78 -6.44
C LYS A 41 13.25 -8.42 -6.36
N ILE A 42 13.18 -9.65 -6.88
CA ILE A 42 12.12 -10.60 -6.57
C ILE A 42 11.87 -10.58 -5.05
N PHE A 43 10.61 -10.78 -4.62
CA PHE A 43 10.17 -10.72 -3.22
C PHE A 43 10.72 -11.80 -2.26
N LEU A 44 11.86 -12.37 -2.62
CA LEU A 44 12.77 -13.06 -1.71
C LEU A 44 13.54 -12.02 -0.92
N LEU A 45 12.92 -11.53 0.16
CA LEU A 45 13.71 -11.03 1.28
C LEU A 45 14.68 -12.15 1.69
N PRO A 46 15.93 -11.82 2.07
CA PRO A 46 16.75 -12.79 2.76
C PRO A 46 15.97 -13.31 3.96
N ARG A 47 15.84 -14.63 4.10
CA ARG A 47 15.25 -15.22 5.30
C ARG A 47 15.99 -14.67 6.52
N LEU A 48 15.27 -14.17 7.52
CA LEU A 48 15.87 -13.57 8.71
C LEU A 48 16.76 -14.59 9.46
N ASP A 49 16.43 -15.87 9.30
CA ASP A 49 17.19 -17.07 9.68
C ASP A 49 18.44 -17.35 8.84
N GLU A 50 18.46 -17.09 7.53
CA GLU A 50 19.64 -17.27 6.68
C GLU A 50 20.66 -16.11 6.83
N GLN A 51 20.24 -14.94 7.33
CA GLN A 51 21.11 -13.77 7.58
C GLN A 51 21.54 -13.58 9.03
N SER A 52 20.90 -14.29 9.98
CA SER A 52 21.26 -14.26 11.40
C SER A 52 22.36 -15.28 11.70
N GLY A 53 23.58 -14.80 11.98
CA GLY A 53 24.44 -15.55 12.91
C GLY A 53 23.85 -15.46 14.32
N GLU A 54 24.01 -16.50 15.13
CA GLU A 54 23.24 -16.74 16.39
C GLU A 54 23.36 -15.67 17.51
N ASN A 55 24.09 -14.57 17.28
CA ASN A 55 24.46 -13.55 18.27
C ASN A 55 24.25 -12.09 17.78
N ASN A 56 23.22 -11.77 16.99
CA ASN A 56 22.84 -10.38 16.68
C ASN A 56 21.32 -10.15 16.68
N ILE A 57 20.88 -9.00 17.18
CA ILE A 57 19.55 -8.48 16.83
C ILE A 57 19.55 -8.12 15.34
N ALA A 58 18.55 -8.62 14.61
CA ALA A 58 18.33 -8.34 13.21
C ALA A 58 16.99 -7.61 13.03
N VAL A 59 16.98 -6.55 12.24
CA VAL A 59 15.77 -5.78 11.91
C VAL A 59 15.51 -5.80 10.41
N ILE A 60 14.24 -5.79 10.03
CA ILE A 60 13.80 -5.46 8.69
C ILE A 60 12.62 -4.48 8.72
N PHE A 61 12.69 -3.47 7.86
CA PHE A 61 11.58 -2.58 7.53
C PHE A 61 11.14 -2.89 6.10
N ASP A 62 10.06 -3.65 5.97
CA ASP A 62 9.39 -3.97 4.71
C ASP A 62 7.87 -4.02 4.93
N ASP A 63 7.13 -3.21 4.17
CA ASP A 63 5.67 -3.19 4.18
C ASP A 63 5.05 -3.92 2.98
N SER A 64 5.84 -4.57 2.12
CA SER A 64 5.34 -5.26 0.93
C SER A 64 4.34 -6.38 1.23
N GLN A 65 4.46 -6.95 2.43
CA GLN A 65 3.61 -8.01 2.96
C GLN A 65 2.39 -7.46 3.70
N SER A 66 2.33 -6.14 3.94
CA SER A 66 1.29 -5.51 4.73
C SER A 66 -0.10 -5.55 4.11
N ALA A 67 -0.20 -5.94 2.83
CA ALA A 67 -1.44 -6.15 2.11
C ALA A 67 -1.68 -7.61 1.67
N LEU A 68 -0.84 -8.55 2.13
CA LEU A 68 -1.07 -9.97 1.95
C LEU A 68 -2.16 -10.47 2.90
N GLY A 69 -2.97 -11.39 2.38
CA GLY A 69 -4.15 -11.94 3.02
C GLY A 69 -4.46 -13.29 2.40
N TYR A 70 -4.35 -14.36 3.20
CA TYR A 70 -4.29 -15.71 2.65
C TYR A 70 -5.60 -16.48 2.71
N ALA A 71 -6.36 -16.36 3.80
CA ALA A 71 -7.60 -17.08 4.00
C ALA A 71 -8.66 -16.19 4.64
N SER A 72 -9.85 -16.15 4.01
CA SER A 72 -11.06 -15.60 4.62
C SER A 72 -11.47 -16.38 5.88
N GLY A 73 -12.30 -15.78 6.72
CA GLY A 73 -12.93 -16.44 7.85
C GLY A 73 -13.99 -15.58 8.53
N LEU A 74 -15.06 -16.24 8.97
CA LEU A 74 -16.18 -15.70 9.74
C LEU A 74 -16.28 -16.54 11.02
N GLY A 75 -16.37 -15.94 12.21
CA GLY A 75 -16.43 -16.71 13.45
C GLY A 75 -16.37 -15.89 14.73
N ASP A 76 -16.42 -16.56 15.88
CA ASP A 76 -16.09 -15.95 17.17
C ASP A 76 -14.60 -16.21 17.48
N LYS A 77 -13.90 -15.20 18.04
CA LYS A 77 -12.50 -15.32 18.47
C LYS A 77 -12.33 -15.36 19.99
N GLU A 78 -13.38 -15.03 20.74
CA GLU A 78 -13.36 -14.81 22.19
C GLU A 78 -14.19 -15.89 22.91
N ASN A 79 -15.36 -16.26 22.36
CA ASN A 79 -16.26 -17.25 22.95
C ASN A 79 -16.39 -18.52 22.10
N ASN A 80 -15.82 -19.63 22.59
CA ASN A 80 -16.15 -20.97 22.10
C ASN A 80 -16.98 -21.67 23.18
N GLN A 81 -18.16 -22.19 22.85
CA GLN A 81 -18.93 -23.05 23.75
C GLN A 81 -19.01 -24.46 23.18
N ASN A 82 -18.72 -25.45 24.04
CA ASN A 82 -18.97 -26.85 23.76
C ASN A 82 -20.48 -27.11 23.52
N PRO A 83 -20.86 -28.27 22.95
CA PRO A 83 -22.26 -28.66 22.78
C PRO A 83 -23.08 -28.56 24.08
N ASP A 84 -22.47 -28.88 25.23
CA ASP A 84 -23.04 -28.81 26.58
C ASP A 84 -23.16 -27.37 27.16
N GLY A 85 -22.62 -26.35 26.49
CA GLY A 85 -22.65 -24.95 26.95
C GLY A 85 -21.45 -24.51 27.79
N THR A 86 -20.50 -25.39 28.11
CA THR A 86 -19.24 -25.02 28.79
C THR A 86 -18.31 -24.24 27.85
N GLN A 87 -17.55 -23.27 28.34
CA GLN A 87 -16.59 -22.55 27.50
C GLN A 87 -15.36 -23.42 27.19
N SER A 88 -15.08 -23.65 25.90
CA SER A 88 -13.79 -24.18 25.46
C SER A 88 -12.79 -23.03 25.33
N ARG A 89 -11.68 -23.10 26.07
CA ARG A 89 -10.52 -22.27 25.77
C ARG A 89 -9.81 -22.83 24.53
N ASN A 90 -9.59 -21.98 23.54
CA ASN A 90 -8.73 -22.19 22.36
C ASN A 90 -9.29 -23.00 21.16
N THR A 91 -10.56 -23.41 21.12
CA THR A 91 -11.14 -24.11 19.94
C THR A 91 -11.95 -23.16 19.04
N LYS A 92 -11.30 -22.59 18.02
CA LYS A 92 -11.88 -21.54 17.16
C LYS A 92 -13.00 -22.10 16.28
N ILE A 93 -14.12 -21.38 16.23
CA ILE A 93 -15.30 -21.74 15.42
C ILE A 93 -15.30 -20.88 14.16
N TYR A 94 -15.24 -21.53 12.99
CA TYR A 94 -15.44 -20.90 11.69
C TYR A 94 -16.83 -21.26 11.14
N CYS A 95 -17.55 -20.26 10.62
CA CYS A 95 -18.88 -20.40 10.05
C CYS A 95 -18.80 -20.34 8.51
N ASN A 96 -19.49 -21.24 7.81
CA ASN A 96 -19.69 -21.13 6.36
C ASN A 96 -20.74 -20.06 5.99
N SER A 97 -21.55 -19.62 6.96
CA SER A 97 -22.49 -18.48 6.85
C SER A 97 -22.95 -18.03 8.25
N VAL A 98 -23.72 -16.93 8.34
CA VAL A 98 -24.37 -16.50 9.60
C VAL A 98 -25.39 -17.53 10.16
N ASN A 99 -25.90 -18.41 9.30
CA ASN A 99 -26.89 -19.44 9.62
C ASN A 99 -26.25 -20.84 9.81
N ASP A 100 -24.92 -20.92 9.84
CA ASP A 100 -24.21 -22.18 10.09
C ASP A 100 -24.53 -22.71 11.50
N PRO A 101 -24.97 -23.98 11.66
CA PRO A 101 -25.21 -24.58 12.97
C PRO A 101 -24.02 -24.49 13.93
N ALA A 102 -22.78 -24.49 13.42
CA ALA A 102 -21.57 -24.30 14.23
C ALA A 102 -21.58 -22.95 14.98
N CYS A 103 -22.19 -21.92 14.39
CA CYS A 103 -22.26 -20.56 14.91
C CYS A 103 -23.63 -20.19 15.48
N ALA A 104 -24.52 -21.16 15.68
CA ALA A 104 -25.84 -20.94 16.28
C ALA A 104 -25.76 -20.33 17.69
N LYS A 105 -24.70 -20.60 18.46
CA LYS A 105 -24.46 -20.03 19.81
C LYS A 105 -23.61 -18.75 19.80
N THR A 106 -23.06 -18.33 18.66
CA THR A 106 -22.18 -17.15 18.56
C THR A 106 -22.97 -15.86 18.75
N ASN A 107 -22.57 -15.01 19.70
CA ASN A 107 -23.15 -13.66 19.86
C ASN A 107 -22.22 -12.54 19.37
N THR A 108 -20.94 -12.85 19.14
CA THR A 108 -19.88 -11.93 18.71
C THR A 108 -19.15 -12.48 17.49
N TYR A 109 -19.12 -11.72 16.41
CA TYR A 109 -18.46 -12.12 15.17
C TYR A 109 -17.25 -11.24 14.89
N LYS A 110 -16.17 -11.88 14.43
CA LYS A 110 -15.05 -11.25 13.72
C LYS A 110 -15.04 -11.81 12.31
N VAL A 111 -14.77 -10.92 11.35
CA VAL A 111 -14.75 -11.24 9.92
C VAL A 111 -13.42 -10.80 9.33
N TYR A 112 -12.85 -11.68 8.51
CA TYR A 112 -11.88 -11.33 7.49
C TYR A 112 -12.38 -11.86 6.16
N ALA A 113 -12.74 -10.97 5.24
CA ALA A 113 -13.25 -11.35 3.91
C ALA A 113 -12.27 -10.90 2.84
N ILE A 114 -11.80 -11.83 2.01
CA ILE A 114 -11.19 -11.52 0.71
C ILE A 114 -12.31 -11.55 -0.33
N LEU A 115 -12.63 -10.37 -0.86
CA LEU A 115 -13.72 -10.16 -1.81
C LEU A 115 -13.41 -10.87 -3.13
N GLN A 116 -14.44 -11.53 -3.65
CA GLN A 116 -14.37 -12.35 -4.84
C GLN A 116 -14.66 -11.53 -6.11
N PRO A 117 -14.29 -12.01 -7.31
CA PRO A 117 -14.78 -11.41 -8.57
C PRO A 117 -16.31 -11.39 -8.63
N CYS A 118 -16.88 -10.32 -9.19
CA CYS A 118 -18.31 -10.24 -9.43
C CYS A 118 -18.74 -11.29 -10.48
N LYS A 119 -19.78 -12.07 -10.17
CA LYS A 119 -20.38 -13.07 -11.06
C LYS A 119 -21.51 -12.48 -11.90
N SER A 120 -22.18 -11.45 -11.40
CA SER A 120 -23.31 -10.79 -12.06
C SER A 120 -23.26 -9.27 -11.99
N VAL A 121 -24.01 -8.59 -12.86
CA VAL A 121 -24.16 -7.13 -12.82
C VAL A 121 -24.92 -6.61 -11.59
N SER A 122 -25.63 -7.47 -10.86
CA SER A 122 -26.28 -7.13 -9.58
C SER A 122 -25.36 -7.22 -8.36
N ASP A 123 -24.19 -7.85 -8.49
CA ASP A 123 -23.31 -8.12 -7.34
C ASP A 123 -22.70 -6.84 -6.76
N ILE A 124 -22.44 -6.88 -5.46
CA ILE A 124 -21.84 -5.83 -4.63
C ILE A 124 -20.83 -6.46 -3.66
N ASN A 125 -19.88 -5.65 -3.17
CA ASN A 125 -18.74 -6.10 -2.37
C ASN A 125 -17.90 -7.16 -3.10
N CYS A 126 -17.55 -6.87 -4.35
CA CYS A 126 -16.85 -7.78 -5.27
C CYS A 126 -15.93 -7.00 -6.22
N ILE A 127 -14.93 -7.69 -6.78
CA ILE A 127 -14.00 -7.13 -7.77
C ILE A 127 -14.70 -7.11 -9.13
N ASP A 128 -14.89 -5.91 -9.69
CA ASP A 128 -15.59 -5.68 -10.95
C ASP A 128 -14.65 -5.82 -12.16
N SER A 129 -13.48 -5.19 -12.09
CA SER A 129 -12.44 -5.35 -13.12
C SER A 129 -11.04 -5.17 -12.56
N VAL A 130 -10.07 -5.82 -13.19
CA VAL A 130 -8.63 -5.60 -13.01
C VAL A 130 -8.08 -5.27 -14.39
N TYR A 131 -7.14 -4.34 -14.50
CA TYR A 131 -6.62 -3.89 -15.80
C TYR A 131 -5.24 -3.22 -15.67
N ALA A 132 -4.61 -3.01 -16.81
CA ALA A 132 -3.49 -2.08 -16.95
C ALA A 132 -3.84 -0.97 -17.94
N GLU A 133 -3.11 0.14 -17.87
CA GLU A 133 -3.08 1.16 -18.91
C GLU A 133 -1.63 1.37 -19.34
N SER A 134 -1.34 1.12 -20.62
CA SER A 134 -0.01 1.34 -21.20
C SER A 134 -0.16 2.10 -22.49
N GLN A 135 0.67 3.13 -22.71
CA GLN A 135 0.63 4.00 -23.88
C GLN A 135 -0.76 4.61 -24.16
N GLY A 136 -1.53 4.91 -23.11
CA GLY A 136 -2.89 5.45 -23.19
C GLY A 136 -3.98 4.46 -23.61
N LYS A 137 -3.66 3.15 -23.68
CA LYS A 137 -4.61 2.07 -23.96
C LYS A 137 -4.89 1.25 -22.71
N ARG A 138 -6.16 1.17 -22.30
CA ARG A 138 -6.63 0.24 -21.26
C ARG A 138 -6.63 -1.19 -21.79
N ILE A 139 -6.00 -2.10 -21.05
CA ILE A 139 -5.88 -3.54 -21.34
C ILE A 139 -6.66 -4.27 -20.23
N PRO A 140 -7.83 -4.86 -20.53
CA PRO A 140 -8.62 -5.55 -19.53
C PRO A 140 -7.92 -6.84 -19.07
N GLY A 141 -7.95 -7.08 -17.76
CA GLY A 141 -7.56 -8.34 -17.15
C GLY A 141 -8.67 -9.37 -17.22
N ASN A 142 -8.31 -10.63 -17.46
CA ASN A 142 -9.20 -11.77 -17.45
C ASN A 142 -8.99 -12.55 -16.14
N PHE A 143 -10.03 -12.72 -15.34
CA PHE A 143 -10.00 -13.65 -14.21
C PHE A 143 -9.67 -15.07 -14.71
N LYS A 144 -8.87 -15.81 -13.92
CA LYS A 144 -8.47 -17.19 -14.21
C LYS A 144 -9.05 -18.16 -13.21
N GLU A 145 -8.69 -17.99 -11.95
CA GLU A 145 -9.04 -18.88 -10.85
C GLU A 145 -8.86 -18.15 -9.52
N ASN A 146 -9.40 -18.74 -8.46
CA ASN A 146 -8.94 -18.45 -7.10
C ASN A 146 -7.81 -19.42 -6.74
N LEU A 147 -6.85 -18.98 -5.92
CA LEU A 147 -5.74 -19.82 -5.45
C LEU A 147 -5.66 -19.78 -3.90
N PRO A 148 -5.94 -20.90 -3.20
CA PRO A 148 -6.51 -22.15 -3.71
C PRO A 148 -7.89 -21.95 -4.36
N THR A 149 -8.40 -22.95 -5.08
CA THR A 149 -9.75 -22.89 -5.66
C THR A 149 -10.84 -22.70 -4.59
N THR A 150 -10.62 -23.27 -3.40
CA THR A 150 -11.45 -23.16 -2.19
C THR A 150 -10.56 -23.23 -0.95
N SER A 151 -10.89 -22.48 0.11
CA SER A 151 -10.27 -22.58 1.44
C SER A 151 -11.22 -23.26 2.45
N PRO A 152 -10.73 -23.99 3.46
CA PRO A 152 -11.55 -24.57 4.54
C PRO A 152 -12.37 -23.56 5.36
N THR A 153 -12.14 -22.26 5.17
CA THR A 153 -12.77 -21.16 5.92
C THR A 153 -13.40 -20.10 4.99
N ASP A 154 -13.65 -20.46 3.73
CA ASP A 154 -14.52 -19.69 2.83
C ASP A 154 -15.95 -19.62 3.40
N PHE A 155 -16.65 -18.52 3.16
CA PHE A 155 -18.00 -18.33 3.68
C PHE A 155 -18.90 -17.50 2.75
N SER A 156 -20.18 -17.84 2.76
CA SER A 156 -21.23 -17.10 2.05
C SER A 156 -21.64 -15.86 2.84
N GLY A 157 -21.70 -14.72 2.16
CA GLY A 157 -22.18 -13.47 2.70
C GLY A 157 -23.70 -13.40 2.85
N ASP A 158 -24.16 -12.30 3.42
CA ASP A 158 -25.56 -11.95 3.63
C ASP A 158 -25.72 -10.43 3.42
N GLU A 159 -26.35 -10.05 2.30
CA GLU A 159 -26.59 -8.64 1.95
C GLU A 159 -27.45 -7.91 3.02
N SER A 160 -28.38 -8.62 3.66
CA SER A 160 -29.27 -8.04 4.67
C SER A 160 -28.56 -7.76 6.00
N ALA A 161 -27.57 -8.59 6.35
CA ALA A 161 -26.67 -8.36 7.48
C ALA A 161 -25.51 -7.40 7.14
N GLY A 162 -25.33 -7.03 5.86
CA GLY A 162 -24.19 -6.24 5.37
C GLY A 162 -22.88 -7.04 5.23
N LEU A 163 -22.93 -8.37 5.31
CA LEU A 163 -21.80 -9.28 5.25
C LEU A 163 -21.43 -9.61 3.79
N PRO A 164 -20.23 -9.30 3.29
CA PRO A 164 -19.75 -9.80 2.01
C PRO A 164 -19.37 -11.28 2.09
N SER A 165 -19.40 -12.00 0.97
CA SER A 165 -18.79 -13.34 0.90
C SER A 165 -17.26 -13.25 0.98
N GLY A 166 -16.64 -14.15 1.72
CA GLY A 166 -15.18 -14.29 1.80
C GLY A 166 -14.72 -15.57 1.11
N GLY A 167 -13.72 -15.47 0.25
CA GLY A 167 -13.08 -16.61 -0.40
C GLY A 167 -11.54 -16.54 -0.38
N PRO A 168 -10.85 -17.24 -1.29
CA PRO A 168 -9.41 -17.14 -1.47
C PRO A 168 -9.00 -15.94 -2.36
N PRO A 169 -7.70 -15.58 -2.43
CA PRO A 169 -7.16 -14.65 -3.42
C PRO A 169 -7.48 -15.03 -4.87
N SER A 170 -7.61 -14.03 -5.74
CA SER A 170 -7.96 -14.22 -7.16
C SER A 170 -6.73 -14.03 -8.08
N ILE A 171 -6.58 -14.89 -9.09
CA ILE A 171 -5.55 -14.80 -10.13
C ILE A 171 -6.17 -14.23 -11.40
N TRP A 172 -5.50 -13.22 -11.98
CA TRP A 172 -5.90 -12.52 -13.19
C TRP A 172 -4.75 -12.53 -14.21
N GLN A 173 -5.09 -12.58 -15.49
CA GLN A 173 -4.15 -12.39 -16.59
C GLN A 173 -4.40 -11.03 -17.25
N ILE A 174 -3.38 -10.20 -17.44
CA ILE A 174 -3.49 -8.93 -18.20
C ILE A 174 -2.75 -9.11 -19.53
N PRO A 175 -3.43 -9.49 -20.63
CA PRO A 175 -2.76 -10.03 -21.82
C PRO A 175 -1.71 -9.10 -22.41
N GLY A 176 -0.48 -9.62 -22.55
CA GLY A 176 0.66 -8.89 -23.12
C GLY A 176 1.36 -7.94 -22.17
N VAL A 177 0.84 -7.70 -20.96
CA VAL A 177 1.55 -6.95 -19.90
C VAL A 177 2.31 -7.95 -19.05
N LYS A 178 3.59 -8.15 -19.38
CA LYS A 178 4.45 -9.12 -18.69
C LYS A 178 5.08 -8.52 -17.43
N ASN A 179 5.11 -9.30 -16.37
CA ASN A 179 5.90 -9.06 -15.17
C ASN A 179 7.37 -9.47 -15.38
N SER A 180 8.23 -9.16 -14.40
CA SER A 180 9.67 -9.49 -14.46
C SER A 180 9.98 -10.99 -14.55
N GLY A 181 9.08 -11.87 -14.10
CA GLY A 181 9.15 -13.32 -14.31
C GLY A 181 8.73 -13.77 -15.73
N GLY A 182 8.41 -12.84 -16.64
CA GLY A 182 8.07 -13.12 -18.04
C GLY A 182 6.64 -13.62 -18.30
N SER A 183 5.84 -13.77 -17.23
CA SER A 183 4.42 -14.13 -17.27
C SER A 183 3.53 -12.88 -17.23
N ASP A 184 2.26 -12.98 -17.64
CA ASP A 184 1.29 -11.89 -17.62
C ASP A 184 0.20 -12.08 -16.55
N LEU A 185 0.55 -12.81 -15.48
CA LEU A 185 -0.32 -13.14 -14.35
C LEU A 185 -0.10 -12.22 -13.14
N TYR A 186 -1.20 -11.97 -12.43
CA TYR A 186 -1.29 -11.06 -11.29
C TYR A 186 -2.25 -11.65 -10.24
N THR A 187 -1.79 -11.78 -9.00
CA THR A 187 -2.64 -12.07 -7.84
C THR A 187 -3.28 -10.79 -7.34
N VAL A 188 -4.59 -10.80 -7.12
CA VAL A 188 -5.35 -9.65 -6.65
C VAL A 188 -6.06 -10.00 -5.35
N ILE A 189 -5.80 -9.18 -4.34
CA ILE A 189 -6.33 -9.32 -2.99
C ILE A 189 -7.07 -8.02 -2.66
N VAL A 190 -8.38 -8.10 -2.52
CA VAL A 190 -9.20 -7.05 -1.92
C VAL A 190 -9.75 -7.63 -0.63
N SER A 191 -9.20 -7.24 0.51
CA SER A 191 -9.59 -7.76 1.81
C SER A 191 -10.21 -6.72 2.72
N THR A 192 -11.08 -7.15 3.63
CA THR A 192 -11.71 -6.30 4.64
C THR A 192 -11.79 -7.00 5.99
N ARG A 193 -11.65 -6.22 7.07
CA ARG A 193 -11.92 -6.66 8.45
C ARG A 193 -13.17 -5.99 8.96
N GLY A 194 -13.94 -6.77 9.72
CA GLY A 194 -15.17 -6.31 10.31
C GLY A 194 -15.58 -7.13 11.52
N GLU A 195 -16.65 -6.67 12.17
CA GLU A 195 -17.20 -7.28 13.37
C GLU A 195 -18.72 -7.14 13.41
N SER A 196 -19.35 -7.93 14.26
CA SER A 196 -20.76 -7.79 14.60
C SER A 196 -21.03 -8.31 16.00
N SER A 197 -22.13 -7.87 16.60
CA SER A 197 -22.70 -8.48 17.79
C SER A 197 -24.21 -8.58 17.65
N ARG A 198 -24.80 -9.59 18.31
CA ARG A 198 -26.26 -9.76 18.39
C ARG A 198 -26.70 -9.97 19.84
N ALA A 199 -27.85 -9.42 20.20
CA ALA A 199 -28.36 -9.42 21.57
C ALA A 199 -28.71 -10.83 22.08
N ALA A 200 -29.15 -11.71 21.18
CA ALA A 200 -29.37 -13.12 21.42
C ALA A 200 -29.07 -13.93 20.15
N ALA A 201 -28.83 -15.24 20.30
CA ALA A 201 -28.63 -16.19 19.21
C ALA A 201 -29.72 -16.17 18.11
N THR A 202 -30.93 -15.73 18.44
CA THR A 202 -32.08 -15.62 17.53
C THR A 202 -32.19 -14.28 16.80
N SER A 203 -31.34 -13.31 17.11
CA SER A 203 -31.32 -11.99 16.46
C SER A 203 -30.40 -11.98 15.24
N SER A 204 -30.76 -11.23 14.19
CA SER A 204 -29.87 -11.03 13.04
C SER A 204 -28.65 -10.17 13.42
N PRO A 205 -27.41 -10.60 13.11
CA PRO A 205 -26.24 -9.74 13.22
C PRO A 205 -26.27 -8.63 12.16
N ILE A 206 -25.68 -7.47 12.47
CA ILE A 206 -25.39 -6.40 11.50
C ILE A 206 -23.88 -6.17 11.50
N PHE A 207 -23.22 -6.33 10.36
CA PHE A 207 -21.78 -6.26 10.26
C PHE A 207 -21.29 -4.84 9.96
N THR A 208 -20.27 -4.41 10.68
CA THR A 208 -19.51 -3.19 10.41
C THR A 208 -18.11 -3.56 9.95
N PHE A 209 -17.59 -2.80 8.98
CA PHE A 209 -16.26 -2.99 8.41
C PHE A 209 -15.50 -1.67 8.58
N ASN A 210 -14.32 -1.75 9.18
CA ASN A 210 -13.48 -0.60 9.56
C ASN A 210 -12.17 -0.54 8.75
N GLU A 211 -11.79 -1.62 8.08
CA GLU A 211 -10.56 -1.75 7.32
C GLU A 211 -10.83 -2.36 5.95
N TYR A 212 -10.20 -1.79 4.92
CA TYR A 212 -10.14 -2.35 3.57
C TYR A 212 -8.72 -2.22 3.04
N THR A 213 -8.22 -3.26 2.39
CA THR A 213 -6.86 -3.32 1.82
C THR A 213 -6.94 -3.95 0.44
N THR A 214 -6.45 -3.24 -0.56
CA THR A 214 -6.43 -3.66 -1.97
C THR A 214 -5.01 -3.70 -2.48
N ALA A 215 -4.57 -4.84 -3.02
CA ALA A 215 -3.26 -5.00 -3.61
C ALA A 215 -3.30 -5.82 -4.91
N ILE A 216 -2.35 -5.50 -5.79
CA ILE A 216 -2.04 -6.28 -6.99
C ILE A 216 -0.59 -6.74 -6.82
N TYR A 217 -0.36 -8.04 -6.93
CA TYR A 217 0.96 -8.66 -6.90
C TYR A 217 1.23 -9.35 -8.24
N PRO A 218 2.27 -8.97 -8.99
CA PRO A 218 2.69 -9.72 -10.17
C PRO A 218 3.08 -11.13 -9.75
N ALA A 219 2.65 -12.14 -10.52
CA ALA A 219 2.72 -13.52 -10.10
C ALA A 219 3.36 -14.41 -11.18
N GLY A 220 4.38 -15.20 -10.79
CA GLY A 220 4.86 -16.34 -11.55
C GLY A 220 4.34 -17.63 -10.91
N ILE A 221 3.83 -18.59 -11.69
CA ILE A 221 3.32 -19.86 -11.16
C ILE A 221 4.49 -20.82 -10.91
N LYS A 222 4.63 -21.29 -9.66
CA LYS A 222 5.62 -22.29 -9.25
C LYS A 222 4.94 -23.51 -8.66
N ASN A 223 5.23 -24.69 -9.22
CA ASN A 223 4.80 -25.97 -8.66
C ASN A 223 5.75 -26.40 -7.54
N GLY A 224 5.22 -27.08 -6.52
CA GLY A 224 6.00 -27.53 -5.37
C GLY A 224 5.13 -28.19 -4.31
N SER A 225 5.55 -28.09 -3.05
CA SER A 225 4.73 -28.43 -1.89
C SER A 225 4.76 -27.26 -0.93
N PHE A 226 3.58 -26.73 -0.61
CA PHE A 226 3.40 -25.53 0.20
C PHE A 226 2.37 -25.82 1.30
N SER A 227 2.53 -25.20 2.47
CA SER A 227 1.49 -25.27 3.49
C SER A 227 0.33 -24.38 3.07
N LEU A 228 -0.90 -24.93 3.01
CA LEU A 228 -2.08 -24.08 2.88
C LEU A 228 -2.23 -23.25 4.15
N VAL A 229 -2.22 -21.94 3.98
CA VAL A 229 -2.45 -21.01 5.08
C VAL A 229 -3.96 -20.98 5.37
N THR A 230 -4.36 -21.59 6.49
CA THR A 230 -5.74 -21.54 6.97
C THR A 230 -6.05 -20.18 7.60
N ALA A 231 -7.32 -19.93 7.96
CA ALA A 231 -7.71 -18.71 8.66
C ALA A 231 -6.78 -18.43 9.86
N GLU A 232 -6.43 -17.15 10.00
CA GLU A 232 -5.44 -16.58 10.95
C GLU A 232 -3.99 -16.48 10.47
N GLY A 233 -3.66 -17.01 9.30
CA GLY A 233 -2.45 -16.59 8.61
C GLY A 233 -2.36 -15.08 8.51
N SER A 234 -1.31 -14.52 9.10
CA SER A 234 -0.98 -13.11 8.94
C SER A 234 -0.11 -12.95 7.71
N GLY A 235 0.00 -11.74 7.14
CA GLY A 235 0.95 -11.48 6.04
C GLY A 235 2.41 -11.81 6.39
N ASN A 236 2.73 -12.06 7.66
CA ASN A 236 4.07 -12.40 8.15
C ASN A 236 4.45 -13.85 7.91
N ASP A 237 3.47 -14.74 7.72
CA ASP A 237 3.73 -16.12 7.26
C ASP A 237 4.27 -16.12 5.81
N ALA A 238 4.18 -15.00 5.08
CA ALA A 238 4.81 -14.80 3.78
C ALA A 238 6.36 -14.75 3.84
N VAL A 239 6.94 -14.43 5.00
CA VAL A 239 8.40 -14.48 5.21
C VAL A 239 8.88 -15.93 5.20
N THR A 240 8.08 -16.85 5.74
CA THR A 240 8.43 -18.28 5.89
C THR A 240 7.96 -19.13 4.70
N VAL A 241 6.79 -18.85 4.13
CA VAL A 241 6.18 -19.58 2.99
C VAL A 241 6.67 -19.03 1.63
N GLY A 242 7.99 -18.90 1.48
CA GLY A 242 8.65 -18.86 0.16
C GLY A 242 8.29 -17.72 -0.80
N GLY A 243 7.69 -16.62 -0.34
CA GLY A 243 7.42 -15.43 -1.14
C GLY A 243 6.12 -15.44 -1.96
N CYS A 244 5.21 -16.39 -1.74
CA CYS A 244 3.92 -16.47 -2.47
C CYS A 244 2.95 -15.32 -2.13
N ALA A 245 2.26 -14.77 -3.13
CA ALA A 245 1.11 -13.88 -2.93
C ALA A 245 -0.15 -14.67 -2.52
N ALA A 246 -0.28 -15.87 -3.08
CA ALA A 246 -1.29 -16.87 -2.79
C ALA A 246 -0.72 -18.26 -3.10
N ASN A 247 -1.22 -19.31 -2.45
CA ASN A 247 -0.81 -20.69 -2.73
C ASN A 247 -1.90 -21.71 -2.39
N SER A 248 -1.95 -22.79 -3.17
CA SER A 248 -2.55 -24.06 -2.76
C SER A 248 -1.49 -24.94 -2.08
N GLU A 249 -1.80 -26.21 -1.82
CA GLU A 249 -0.82 -27.20 -1.34
C GLU A 249 0.28 -27.53 -2.37
N ASN A 250 0.00 -27.34 -3.66
CA ASN A 250 0.86 -27.77 -4.77
C ASN A 250 1.35 -26.64 -5.70
N VAL A 251 0.76 -25.44 -5.60
CA VAL A 251 1.04 -24.29 -6.47
C VAL A 251 1.21 -23.02 -5.66
N CYS A 252 2.24 -22.24 -5.99
CA CYS A 252 2.51 -20.91 -5.46
C CYS A 252 2.39 -19.87 -6.58
N ALA A 253 1.52 -18.88 -6.40
CA ALA A 253 1.56 -17.64 -7.16
C ALA A 253 2.67 -16.77 -6.56
N PHE A 254 3.90 -17.01 -7.02
CA PHE A 254 5.12 -16.44 -6.49
C PHE A 254 5.25 -14.96 -6.88
N ARG A 255 5.55 -14.09 -5.91
CA ARG A 255 5.60 -12.63 -6.12
C ARG A 255 6.79 -12.22 -6.99
N GLU A 256 6.50 -11.77 -8.19
CA GLU A 256 7.45 -11.14 -9.12
C GLU A 256 7.40 -9.61 -9.01
N SER A 257 8.41 -8.93 -9.56
CA SER A 257 8.41 -7.47 -9.69
C SER A 257 7.56 -7.00 -10.88
N PHE A 258 6.90 -5.86 -10.72
CA PHE A 258 6.22 -5.12 -11.79
C PHE A 258 7.24 -4.63 -12.83
N ILE A 259 6.79 -4.49 -14.07
CA ILE A 259 7.48 -3.62 -15.02
C ILE A 259 7.34 -2.15 -14.59
N THR A 260 8.38 -1.35 -14.82
CA THR A 260 8.42 0.07 -14.43
C THR A 260 8.74 0.95 -15.65
N ASP A 261 7.94 0.78 -16.71
CA ASP A 261 8.08 1.42 -18.02
C ASP A 261 7.08 2.56 -18.28
N GLY A 262 6.28 2.91 -17.26
CA GLY A 262 5.16 3.85 -17.36
C GLY A 262 3.78 3.18 -17.50
N THR A 263 3.71 1.85 -17.51
CA THR A 263 2.44 1.13 -17.41
C THR A 263 1.82 1.31 -16.02
N ALA A 264 0.58 1.79 -15.99
CA ALA A 264 -0.25 1.88 -14.80
C ALA A 264 -1.07 0.61 -14.62
N PHE A 265 -1.35 0.24 -13.37
CA PHE A 265 -2.26 -0.85 -13.00
C PHE A 265 -3.46 -0.27 -12.28
N GLY A 266 -4.62 -0.92 -12.43
CA GLY A 266 -5.85 -0.46 -11.80
C GLY A 266 -6.87 -1.56 -11.53
N ILE A 267 -7.82 -1.21 -10.67
CA ILE A 267 -8.89 -2.08 -10.21
C ILE A 267 -10.18 -1.28 -10.02
N SER A 268 -11.29 -1.87 -10.44
CA SER A 268 -12.64 -1.39 -10.18
C SER A 268 -13.28 -2.34 -9.16
N ILE A 269 -13.83 -1.82 -8.07
CA ILE A 269 -14.43 -2.60 -6.98
C ILE A 269 -15.83 -2.07 -6.71
N ARG A 270 -16.81 -2.96 -6.65
CA ARG A 270 -18.17 -2.63 -6.23
C ARG A 270 -18.28 -2.73 -4.73
N PHE A 271 -18.88 -1.74 -4.09
CA PHE A 271 -19.23 -1.77 -2.67
C PHE A 271 -20.68 -1.37 -2.45
N SER A 272 -21.32 -1.92 -1.41
CA SER A 272 -22.65 -1.46 -0.97
C SER A 272 -22.63 0.00 -0.49
N LYS A 273 -21.52 0.42 0.13
CA LYS A 273 -21.21 1.78 0.59
C LYS A 273 -19.71 2.05 0.43
N VAL A 274 -19.31 3.33 0.39
CA VAL A 274 -17.88 3.67 0.34
C VAL A 274 -17.18 3.10 1.60
N PRO A 275 -16.03 2.41 1.46
CA PRO A 275 -15.39 1.75 2.61
C PRO A 275 -14.70 2.72 3.57
N ALA A 276 -14.16 3.83 3.05
CA ALA A 276 -13.67 4.96 3.84
C ALA A 276 -13.59 6.22 2.98
N ASN A 277 -13.66 7.38 3.63
CA ASN A 277 -13.53 8.66 2.94
C ASN A 277 -12.05 8.93 2.55
N TRP A 278 -11.07 8.30 3.20
CA TRP A 278 -9.66 8.51 2.88
C TRP A 278 -8.90 7.19 2.64
N PHE A 279 -7.93 7.23 1.72
CA PHE A 279 -7.06 6.09 1.40
C PHE A 279 -5.57 6.46 1.45
N TYR A 280 -4.71 5.47 1.64
CA TYR A 280 -3.26 5.64 1.56
C TYR A 280 -2.56 4.40 0.99
N GLY A 281 -1.33 4.54 0.47
CA GLY A 281 -0.54 3.37 0.04
C GLY A 281 0.56 3.62 -0.98
N ARG A 282 0.70 2.67 -1.92
CA ARG A 282 1.81 2.51 -2.87
C ARG A 282 1.28 2.56 -4.31
N LEU A 283 1.32 3.74 -4.91
CA LEU A 283 1.17 3.98 -6.34
C LEU A 283 1.55 5.45 -6.63
N SER A 284 1.96 5.75 -7.85
CA SER A 284 2.25 7.13 -8.29
C SER A 284 1.42 7.49 -9.51
N LYS A 285 1.26 8.80 -9.77
CA LYS A 285 0.42 9.37 -10.85
C LYS A 285 -1.02 8.86 -10.80
N GLN A 286 -1.57 8.70 -9.60
CA GLN A 286 -2.84 7.99 -9.42
C GLN A 286 -4.05 8.70 -10.05
N SER A 287 -5.02 7.87 -10.42
CA SER A 287 -6.38 8.25 -10.70
C SER A 287 -7.30 7.54 -9.72
N VAL A 288 -8.23 8.28 -9.14
CA VAL A 288 -9.32 7.74 -8.34
C VAL A 288 -10.63 8.29 -8.89
N SER A 289 -11.63 7.42 -9.03
CA SER A 289 -12.99 7.83 -9.31
C SER A 289 -13.98 7.01 -8.48
N LEU A 290 -15.12 7.62 -8.16
CA LEU A 290 -16.22 6.98 -7.46
C LEU A 290 -17.50 7.30 -8.23
N THR A 291 -18.17 6.26 -8.73
CA THR A 291 -19.43 6.37 -9.47
C THR A 291 -20.52 5.59 -8.78
N LYS A 292 -21.79 5.93 -9.04
CA LYS A 292 -22.92 5.09 -8.62
C LYS A 292 -22.90 3.80 -9.44
N ASN A 293 -23.18 2.67 -8.80
CA ASN A 293 -23.32 1.41 -9.51
C ASN A 293 -24.51 1.49 -10.48
N PRO A 294 -24.38 1.16 -11.77
CA PRO A 294 -25.47 1.23 -12.75
C PRO A 294 -26.72 0.41 -12.38
N ASN A 295 -26.57 -0.61 -11.53
CA ASN A 295 -27.67 -1.41 -11.00
C ASN A 295 -28.50 -0.71 -9.89
N GLY A 296 -28.14 0.52 -9.50
CA GLY A 296 -28.80 1.29 -8.45
C GLY A 296 -28.37 0.94 -7.01
N LYS A 297 -27.59 -0.12 -6.80
CA LYS A 297 -27.09 -0.60 -5.50
C LYS A 297 -25.62 -0.22 -5.29
N GLY A 298 -25.39 0.77 -4.42
CA GLY A 298 -24.05 1.13 -3.97
C GLY A 298 -23.21 1.86 -5.02
N VAL A 299 -21.89 1.64 -4.98
CA VAL A 299 -20.88 2.43 -5.68
C VAL A 299 -19.82 1.56 -6.34
N ILE A 300 -19.17 2.09 -7.38
CA ILE A 300 -17.96 1.55 -7.98
C ILE A 300 -16.80 2.50 -7.64
N LEU A 301 -15.79 1.98 -6.94
CA LEU A 301 -14.51 2.65 -6.70
C LEU A 301 -13.50 2.13 -7.73
N ASP A 302 -12.99 3.02 -8.57
CA ASP A 302 -11.98 2.73 -9.59
C ASP A 302 -10.69 3.47 -9.22
N VAL A 303 -9.61 2.73 -9.03
CA VAL A 303 -8.30 3.25 -8.61
C VAL A 303 -7.22 2.71 -9.55
N MET A 304 -6.39 3.60 -10.08
CA MET A 304 -5.30 3.29 -11.00
C MET A 304 -4.04 4.08 -10.63
N GLY A 305 -2.85 3.55 -10.91
CA GLY A 305 -1.59 4.29 -10.90
C GLY A 305 -0.40 3.43 -11.30
N GLU A 306 0.75 4.06 -11.51
CA GLU A 306 2.02 3.35 -11.74
C GLU A 306 2.52 2.69 -10.44
N PRO A 307 3.15 1.50 -10.52
CA PRO A 307 3.75 0.84 -9.38
C PRO A 307 5.02 1.56 -8.92
N VAL A 308 5.29 1.58 -7.61
CA VAL A 308 6.40 2.33 -7.03
C VAL A 308 7.54 1.43 -6.54
N LYS A 309 8.79 1.88 -6.69
CA LYS A 309 9.96 1.21 -6.08
C LYS A 309 10.15 1.64 -4.63
N VAL A 310 9.96 0.74 -3.68
CA VAL A 310 10.10 0.95 -2.23
C VAL A 310 11.43 0.36 -1.75
N PRO A 311 12.26 1.11 -1.00
CA PRO A 311 13.53 0.61 -0.47
C PRO A 311 13.33 -0.13 0.85
N ILE A 312 13.95 -1.30 0.94
CA ILE A 312 13.96 -2.15 2.13
C ILE A 312 15.19 -1.82 2.97
N VAL A 313 14.98 -1.57 4.26
CA VAL A 313 16.06 -1.39 5.24
C VAL A 313 16.21 -2.70 6.03
N TYR A 314 17.40 -3.27 6.02
CA TYR A 314 17.78 -4.38 6.89
C TYR A 314 19.04 -4.01 7.67
N GLY A 315 19.02 -4.22 8.98
CA GLY A 315 20.13 -3.92 9.87
C GLY A 315 20.40 -5.07 10.82
N LYS A 316 21.66 -5.22 11.24
CA LYS A 316 22.04 -6.13 12.31
C LYS A 316 23.06 -5.49 13.24
N SER A 317 22.94 -5.75 14.54
CA SER A 317 23.89 -5.28 15.56
C SER A 317 23.87 -6.23 16.76
N THR A 318 24.85 -6.11 17.65
CA THR A 318 24.78 -6.71 18.99
C THR A 318 24.08 -5.74 19.95
N TRP A 319 23.43 -6.23 21.00
CA TRP A 319 22.64 -5.40 21.92
C TRP A 319 23.46 -4.25 22.55
N ASP A 320 24.70 -4.54 22.93
CA ASP A 320 25.67 -3.57 23.48
C ASP A 320 26.06 -2.45 22.50
N LYS A 321 25.95 -2.70 21.19
CA LYS A 321 26.27 -1.75 20.11
C LYS A 321 25.04 -1.02 19.57
N LEU A 322 23.84 -1.32 20.05
CA LEU A 322 22.67 -0.51 19.74
C LEU A 322 22.78 0.88 20.38
N PRO A 323 22.43 1.95 19.65
CA PRO A 323 22.10 3.25 20.21
C PRO A 323 21.13 3.14 21.41
N SER A 324 21.30 4.00 22.41
CA SER A 324 20.55 3.93 23.67
C SER A 324 19.05 4.21 23.52
N ASP A 325 18.66 4.95 22.48
CA ASP A 325 17.27 5.12 22.05
C ASP A 325 16.68 3.82 21.50
N LEU A 326 17.40 3.05 20.67
CA LEU A 326 16.96 1.71 20.25
C LEU A 326 16.91 0.73 21.42
N GLN A 327 17.90 0.73 22.31
CA GLN A 327 17.85 -0.08 23.54
C GLN A 327 16.62 0.26 24.39
N LYS A 328 16.22 1.54 24.46
CA LYS A 328 15.01 1.99 25.16
C LYS A 328 13.72 1.58 24.45
N ILE A 329 13.64 1.71 23.12
CA ILE A 329 12.48 1.23 22.34
C ILE A 329 12.32 -0.29 22.55
N TYR A 330 13.43 -1.02 22.67
CA TYR A 330 13.49 -2.48 22.83
C TYR A 330 13.65 -2.94 24.31
N SER A 331 13.44 -2.06 25.29
CA SER A 331 13.55 -2.42 26.72
C SER A 331 12.24 -2.95 27.30
N GLY A 332 11.08 -2.58 26.73
CA GLY A 332 9.76 -2.90 27.28
C GLY A 332 9.27 -4.32 26.95
N SER A 333 9.50 -4.79 25.72
CA SER A 333 9.09 -6.12 25.24
C SER A 333 9.77 -6.47 23.91
N PHE A 334 9.61 -7.71 23.45
CA PHE A 334 9.98 -8.15 22.11
C PHE A 334 9.13 -7.42 21.05
N PRO A 335 9.72 -6.58 20.18
CA PRO A 335 8.99 -5.91 19.13
C PRO A 335 9.09 -6.77 17.88
N SER A 336 8.08 -7.60 17.60
CA SER A 336 7.90 -8.08 16.23
C SER A 336 6.44 -8.31 15.91
N ILE A 337 6.15 -8.11 14.63
CA ILE A 337 4.97 -8.61 13.98
C ILE A 337 5.37 -9.95 13.33
N GLY A 338 5.28 -11.05 14.10
CA GLY A 338 5.62 -12.42 13.65
C GLY A 338 6.59 -13.19 14.55
N ASN A 339 6.06 -14.01 15.46
CA ASN A 339 6.69 -15.12 16.20
C ASN A 339 8.16 -14.99 16.66
N ASN A 340 8.34 -14.66 17.96
CA ASN A 340 9.12 -15.47 18.92
C ASN A 340 8.97 -14.92 20.35
N TYR A 341 7.77 -15.04 20.91
CA TYR A 341 7.36 -14.46 22.21
C TYR A 341 8.11 -14.94 23.47
N ILE A 342 9.12 -15.82 23.31
CA ILE A 342 9.82 -16.52 24.41
C ILE A 342 11.34 -16.30 24.33
N GLU A 343 11.87 -15.64 23.29
CA GLU A 343 13.31 -15.41 23.17
C GLU A 343 13.79 -14.31 24.14
N ALA A 344 14.44 -14.73 25.23
CA ALA A 344 14.95 -13.86 26.27
C ALA A 344 16.30 -13.21 25.88
N ASP A 345 17.10 -13.84 25.01
CA ASP A 345 18.36 -13.26 24.52
C ASP A 345 18.08 -12.24 23.41
N LYS A 346 18.32 -10.97 23.74
CA LYS A 346 18.13 -9.86 22.81
C LYS A 346 19.02 -9.95 21.57
N ASN A 347 20.13 -10.70 21.63
CA ASN A 347 20.98 -10.97 20.47
C ASN A 347 20.46 -12.08 19.57
N LYS A 348 19.25 -12.60 19.81
CA LYS A 348 18.55 -13.53 18.92
C LYS A 348 17.25 -12.95 18.36
N TRP A 349 16.98 -11.68 18.66
CA TRP A 349 15.76 -11.01 18.27
C TRP A 349 15.73 -10.75 16.76
N LYS A 350 14.67 -11.25 16.11
CA LYS A 350 14.35 -11.04 14.70
C LYS A 350 13.13 -10.13 14.64
N VAL A 351 13.35 -8.89 14.23
CA VAL A 351 12.40 -7.79 14.35
C VAL A 351 11.91 -7.39 12.96
N THR A 352 10.63 -7.67 12.68
CA THR A 352 9.95 -7.19 11.47
C THR A 352 9.09 -5.98 11.81
N HIS A 353 9.37 -4.84 11.19
CA HIS A 353 8.55 -3.62 11.22
C HIS A 353 7.79 -3.45 9.91
N ILE A 354 6.48 -3.34 10.00
CA ILE A 354 5.64 -2.84 8.91
C ILE A 354 5.64 -1.32 9.04
N ALA A 355 6.68 -0.67 8.48
CA ALA A 355 7.12 0.69 8.79
C ALA A 355 6.02 1.78 8.86
N ALA A 356 5.35 1.86 10.01
CA ALA A 356 4.28 2.80 10.30
C ALA A 356 4.83 4.01 11.06
N SER A 357 3.98 5.01 11.32
CA SER A 357 4.35 6.21 12.08
C SER A 357 4.88 5.93 13.50
N SER A 358 4.44 4.84 14.13
CA SER A 358 4.96 4.35 15.42
C SER A 358 6.43 3.95 15.35
N ASP A 359 6.87 3.46 14.20
CA ASP A 359 8.17 2.80 14.02
C ASP A 359 9.22 3.76 13.47
N PHE A 360 8.83 5.00 13.13
CA PHE A 360 9.73 6.05 12.65
C PHE A 360 10.94 6.32 13.57
N PRO A 361 10.82 6.35 14.92
CA PRO A 361 11.99 6.50 15.78
C PRO A 361 12.96 5.34 15.62
N ALA A 362 12.46 4.10 15.51
CA ALA A 362 13.28 2.92 15.28
C ALA A 362 13.93 2.96 13.89
N LEU A 363 13.17 3.26 12.83
CA LEU A 363 13.68 3.40 11.46
C LEU A 363 14.78 4.46 11.39
N LYS A 364 14.55 5.66 11.93
CA LYS A 364 15.55 6.74 11.94
C LYS A 364 16.84 6.33 12.64
N SER A 365 16.74 5.65 13.78
CA SER A 365 17.93 5.19 14.50
C SER A 365 18.66 4.07 13.75
N TRP A 366 17.95 3.11 13.16
CA TRP A 366 18.53 2.07 12.31
C TRP A 366 19.17 2.60 11.02
N LEU A 367 18.63 3.67 10.41
CA LEU A 367 19.27 4.35 9.26
C LEU A 367 20.70 4.81 9.59
N SER A 368 20.99 5.23 10.84
CA SER A 368 22.35 5.57 11.25
C SER A 368 23.30 4.35 11.27
N ILE A 369 22.78 3.16 11.64
CA ILE A 369 23.53 1.91 11.70
C ILE A 369 23.80 1.36 10.29
N VAL A 370 22.80 1.39 9.41
CA VAL A 370 22.90 0.90 8.02
C VAL A 370 23.52 1.91 7.05
N LYS A 371 24.07 3.02 7.56
CA LYS A 371 24.68 4.10 6.76
C LYS A 371 23.73 4.65 5.69
N ASP A 372 22.47 4.83 6.06
CA ASP A 372 21.44 5.48 5.24
C ASP A 372 21.20 4.80 3.87
N THR A 373 21.43 3.48 3.81
CA THR A 373 21.48 2.68 2.58
C THR A 373 20.47 1.53 2.63
N ALA A 374 19.69 1.35 1.57
CA ALA A 374 18.78 0.21 1.39
C ALA A 374 19.55 -1.07 1.08
N VAL A 375 19.05 -2.24 1.50
CA VAL A 375 19.64 -3.53 1.09
C VAL A 375 19.06 -4.09 -0.21
N ALA A 376 17.87 -3.62 -0.58
CA ALA A 376 17.12 -4.00 -1.77
C ALA A 376 16.03 -2.96 -2.06
N GLN A 377 15.41 -3.06 -3.23
CA GLN A 377 14.15 -2.37 -3.55
C GLN A 377 13.13 -3.38 -4.07
N THR A 378 11.86 -3.17 -3.78
CA THR A 378 10.73 -3.95 -4.33
C THR A 378 9.76 -3.03 -5.06
N THR A 379 9.11 -3.54 -6.10
CA THR A 379 7.98 -2.83 -6.74
C THR A 379 6.69 -3.14 -6.01
N GLN A 380 5.94 -2.13 -5.59
CA GLN A 380 4.68 -2.31 -4.87
C GLN A 380 3.52 -1.56 -5.56
N TRP A 381 2.34 -2.17 -5.53
CA TRP A 381 1.07 -1.54 -5.90
C TRP A 381 -0.02 -1.96 -4.89
N TYR A 382 -0.43 -1.05 -4.02
CA TYR A 382 -1.54 -1.28 -3.10
C TYR A 382 -2.15 0.03 -2.59
N PHE A 383 -3.40 0.00 -2.13
CA PHE A 383 -3.99 1.05 -1.32
C PHE A 383 -4.86 0.49 -0.19
N LYS A 384 -5.00 1.26 0.88
CA LYS A 384 -5.71 0.90 2.10
C LYS A 384 -6.68 2.00 2.49
N ALA A 385 -7.86 1.62 2.96
CA ALA A 385 -8.77 2.52 3.63
C ALA A 385 -8.15 3.01 4.94
N SER A 386 -8.33 4.30 5.23
CA SER A 386 -7.96 4.90 6.50
C SER A 386 -9.16 4.88 7.45
N PRO A 387 -9.03 4.33 8.67
CA PRO A 387 -10.03 4.55 9.72
C PRO A 387 -9.97 6.00 10.26
N ILE A 388 -8.89 6.74 9.94
CA ILE A 388 -8.70 8.15 10.28
C ILE A 388 -9.23 9.00 9.11
N GLY A 389 -10.29 9.77 9.35
CA GLY A 389 -10.78 10.79 8.42
C GLY A 389 -9.97 12.09 8.45
N VAL A 390 -10.37 13.07 7.62
CA VAL A 390 -9.86 14.45 7.68
C VAL A 390 -10.35 15.19 8.95
N ASP A 391 -9.93 16.45 9.16
CA ASP A 391 -10.42 17.31 10.28
C ASP A 391 -11.95 17.16 10.43
N PRO A 392 -12.48 16.85 11.63
CA PRO A 392 -13.91 16.66 11.85
C PRO A 392 -14.82 17.79 11.34
N LYS A 393 -14.32 19.02 11.22
CA LYS A 393 -15.03 20.17 10.63
C LYS A 393 -15.31 20.00 9.14
N CYS A 394 -14.48 19.22 8.45
CA CYS A 394 -14.54 18.92 7.03
C CYS A 394 -14.96 17.48 6.75
N ASN A 395 -15.51 16.80 7.77
CA ASN A 395 -16.05 15.45 7.63
C ASN A 395 -17.14 15.44 6.56
N SER A 396 -16.87 14.77 5.45
CA SER A 396 -17.83 14.60 4.37
C SER A 396 -18.95 13.64 4.76
N ASN A 397 -19.98 13.57 3.92
CA ASN A 397 -20.96 12.50 4.03
C ASN A 397 -20.25 11.12 3.91
N GLN A 398 -20.77 10.08 4.56
CA GLN A 398 -20.20 8.73 4.55
C GLN A 398 -20.31 8.00 3.19
N LEU A 399 -20.57 8.74 2.10
CA LEU A 399 -20.89 8.22 0.76
C LEU A 399 -19.92 8.74 -0.33
N GLN A 400 -18.80 9.36 0.05
CA GLN A 400 -17.79 9.83 -0.89
C GLN A 400 -16.35 9.49 -0.47
N VAL A 401 -15.46 9.38 -1.44
CA VAL A 401 -14.00 9.39 -1.22
C VAL A 401 -13.50 10.82 -1.29
N ASP A 402 -12.93 11.32 -0.20
CA ASP A 402 -12.34 12.65 -0.07
C ASP A 402 -10.92 12.73 -0.64
N GLY A 403 -10.12 11.67 -0.50
CA GLY A 403 -8.75 11.69 -0.98
C GLY A 403 -7.96 10.39 -0.85
N ILE A 404 -6.83 10.37 -1.53
CA ILE A 404 -5.84 9.30 -1.50
C ILE A 404 -4.43 9.90 -1.51
N VAL A 405 -3.59 9.46 -0.57
CA VAL A 405 -2.18 9.89 -0.41
C VAL A 405 -1.22 8.72 -0.52
N THR A 406 -0.21 8.83 -1.37
CA THR A 406 0.68 7.69 -1.68
C THR A 406 2.13 8.12 -1.76
N SER A 407 3.04 7.19 -1.50
CA SER A 407 4.49 7.44 -1.53
C SER A 407 5.29 6.14 -1.69
N ASN A 408 6.55 6.25 -2.10
CA ASN A 408 7.49 5.14 -2.20
C ASN A 408 8.51 5.05 -1.04
N ALA A 409 8.35 5.85 0.01
CA ALA A 409 9.23 5.87 1.20
C ALA A 409 9.26 4.53 1.96
N THR A 410 10.31 4.17 2.70
CA THR A 410 10.27 2.96 3.55
C THR A 410 9.09 2.98 4.53
N GLY A 411 8.90 4.08 5.25
CA GLY A 411 7.75 4.32 6.12
C GLY A 411 7.03 5.64 5.83
N PHE A 412 5.74 5.69 6.13
CA PHE A 412 4.87 6.86 5.97
C PHE A 412 3.78 6.89 7.07
N VAL A 413 3.13 8.04 7.30
CA VAL A 413 2.01 8.15 8.26
C VAL A 413 0.71 7.63 7.63
N PRO A 414 0.03 6.64 8.22
CA PRO A 414 -1.27 6.19 7.71
C PRO A 414 -2.33 7.29 7.76
N GLY A 415 -3.18 7.38 6.73
CA GLY A 415 -4.31 8.32 6.66
C GLY A 415 -3.98 9.68 6.04
N PRO A 416 -4.84 10.71 6.24
CA PRO A 416 -4.71 12.00 5.56
C PRO A 416 -3.51 12.83 6.06
N PRO A 417 -2.90 13.64 5.17
CA PRO A 417 -2.04 14.74 5.57
C PRO A 417 -2.74 15.66 6.57
N GLN A 418 -2.00 16.14 7.57
CA GLN A 418 -2.55 16.91 8.68
C GLN A 418 -2.42 18.41 8.42
N PHE A 419 -3.51 19.17 8.55
CA PHE A 419 -3.46 20.61 8.32
C PHE A 419 -2.81 21.35 9.49
N ASN A 420 -1.73 22.06 9.19
CA ASN A 420 -1.00 22.90 10.12
C ASN A 420 -1.37 24.37 9.87
N SER A 421 -2.20 24.93 10.75
CA SER A 421 -2.75 26.28 10.60
C SER A 421 -1.71 27.39 10.74
N GLN A 422 -0.60 27.14 11.44
CA GLN A 422 0.50 28.10 11.57
C GLN A 422 1.31 28.24 10.27
N THR A 423 1.45 27.15 9.51
CA THR A 423 2.20 27.13 8.24
C THR A 423 1.31 27.19 6.99
N GLN A 424 -0.02 27.15 7.18
CA GLN A 424 -1.05 27.09 6.14
C GLN A 424 -0.76 25.97 5.12
N ALA A 425 -0.43 24.78 5.64
CA ALA A 425 -0.01 23.64 4.84
C ALA A 425 -0.58 22.33 5.37
N LEU A 426 -0.90 21.40 4.47
CA LEU A 426 -1.05 19.99 4.78
C LEU A 426 0.35 19.40 4.96
N GLU A 427 0.68 18.90 6.15
CA GLU A 427 1.93 18.19 6.46
C GLU A 427 1.72 16.67 6.36
N TYR A 428 2.60 16.00 5.61
CA TYR A 428 2.67 14.53 5.55
C TYR A 428 4.09 14.07 5.85
N GLN A 429 4.25 12.98 6.60
CA GLN A 429 5.57 12.51 7.02
C GLN A 429 5.94 11.20 6.34
N VAL A 430 7.19 11.13 5.89
CA VAL A 430 7.79 10.00 5.20
C VAL A 430 9.22 9.80 5.68
N SER A 431 9.73 8.57 5.59
CA SER A 431 11.12 8.23 5.91
C SER A 431 11.59 7.10 5.02
N ALA A 432 12.79 7.21 4.48
CA ALA A 432 13.46 6.19 3.66
C ALA A 432 14.98 6.42 3.71
N PRO A 433 15.81 5.42 3.38
CA PRO A 433 17.23 5.63 3.18
C PRO A 433 17.52 6.61 2.04
N HIS A 434 18.60 7.36 2.15
CA HIS A 434 19.11 8.25 1.10
C HIS A 434 19.67 7.49 -0.09
N PHE A 435 20.20 6.29 0.12
CA PHE A 435 20.89 5.49 -0.89
C PHE A 435 20.15 4.19 -1.20
N THR A 436 20.13 3.83 -2.48
CA THR A 436 19.73 2.50 -2.96
C THR A 436 20.80 1.46 -2.64
N ALA A 437 20.54 0.19 -2.95
CA ALA A 437 21.53 -0.87 -2.73
C ALA A 437 22.84 -0.62 -3.50
N ALA A 438 22.76 -0.10 -4.74
CA ALA A 438 23.93 0.27 -5.54
C ALA A 438 24.68 1.53 -5.04
N GLY A 439 24.20 2.18 -3.97
CA GLY A 439 24.74 3.45 -3.46
C GLY A 439 24.27 4.69 -4.24
N ASN A 440 23.31 4.55 -5.16
CA ASN A 440 22.74 5.68 -5.90
C ASN A 440 21.78 6.48 -5.00
N ALA A 441 21.63 7.78 -5.26
CA ALA A 441 20.70 8.61 -4.51
C ALA A 441 19.24 8.20 -4.79
N PHE A 442 18.57 7.61 -3.80
CA PHE A 442 17.17 7.19 -3.89
C PHE A 442 16.25 8.38 -4.13
N LYS A 443 15.20 8.14 -4.94
CA LYS A 443 14.29 9.16 -5.47
C LYS A 443 12.89 8.97 -4.93
N GLY A 444 12.43 9.96 -4.17
CA GLY A 444 11.11 9.97 -3.57
C GLY A 444 10.01 10.30 -4.56
N THR A 445 8.86 9.67 -4.35
CA THR A 445 7.56 10.03 -4.90
C THR A 445 6.60 10.34 -3.75
N TYR A 446 5.78 11.34 -3.95
CA TYR A 446 4.63 11.66 -3.13
C TYR A 446 3.53 12.16 -4.04
N ASP A 447 2.36 11.57 -3.90
CA ASP A 447 1.20 11.93 -4.69
C ASP A 447 -0.02 12.11 -3.79
N LEU A 448 -0.78 13.16 -4.03
CA LEU A 448 -2.04 13.44 -3.34
C LEU A 448 -3.12 13.76 -4.38
N ALA A 449 -4.21 12.99 -4.35
CA ALA A 449 -5.46 13.37 -4.99
C ALA A 449 -6.49 13.65 -3.90
N ILE A 450 -7.10 14.84 -3.94
CA ILE A 450 -8.10 15.29 -2.97
C ILE A 450 -9.27 15.95 -3.69
N ARG A 451 -10.50 15.75 -3.21
CA ARG A 451 -11.67 16.48 -3.74
C ARG A 451 -11.50 17.98 -3.53
N VAL A 452 -11.89 18.77 -4.53
CA VAL A 452 -11.78 20.23 -4.50
C VAL A 452 -12.54 20.82 -3.31
N GLU A 453 -13.72 20.32 -2.99
CA GLU A 453 -14.52 20.81 -1.84
C GLU A 453 -13.88 20.48 -0.48
N GLN A 454 -13.24 19.32 -0.35
CA GLN A 454 -12.49 18.94 0.86
C GLN A 454 -11.24 19.83 1.01
N ALA A 455 -10.52 20.07 -0.07
CA ALA A 455 -9.39 21.01 -0.10
C ALA A 455 -9.84 22.44 0.27
N LYS A 456 -10.96 22.92 -0.29
CA LYS A 456 -11.53 24.22 0.07
C LYS A 456 -11.89 24.30 1.55
N CYS A 457 -12.55 23.27 2.09
CA CYS A 457 -12.93 23.23 3.50
C CYS A 457 -11.72 23.30 4.42
N ILE A 458 -10.71 22.47 4.19
CA ILE A 458 -9.50 22.40 5.04
C ILE A 458 -8.77 23.76 5.09
N TYR A 459 -8.71 24.48 3.96
CA TYR A 459 -8.03 25.77 3.85
C TYR A 459 -8.94 26.98 4.10
N GLY A 460 -10.23 26.78 4.38
CA GLY A 460 -11.21 27.86 4.57
C GLY A 460 -11.47 28.72 3.33
N PHE A 461 -11.20 28.18 2.13
CA PHE A 461 -11.39 28.87 0.85
C PHE A 461 -12.88 29.13 0.55
N LYS A 462 -13.17 30.25 -0.12
CA LYS A 462 -14.54 30.70 -0.38
C LYS A 462 -14.78 30.91 -1.88
N GLY A 463 -15.93 30.44 -2.34
CA GLY A 463 -16.31 30.53 -3.76
C GLY A 463 -15.57 29.54 -4.66
N ASN A 464 -15.77 29.69 -5.98
CA ASN A 464 -15.37 28.73 -7.00
C ASN A 464 -14.12 29.14 -7.77
N PHE A 465 -13.19 29.84 -7.12
CA PHE A 465 -11.94 30.24 -7.77
C PHE A 465 -10.95 29.07 -7.82
N PRO A 466 -10.16 28.94 -8.92
CA PRO A 466 -9.21 27.84 -9.09
C PRO A 466 -8.20 27.76 -7.94
N VAL A 467 -7.94 26.53 -7.49
CA VAL A 467 -6.93 26.26 -6.46
C VAL A 467 -5.60 25.92 -7.12
N LYS A 468 -4.60 26.77 -6.90
CA LYS A 468 -3.20 26.45 -7.18
C LYS A 468 -2.60 25.76 -5.96
N ALA A 469 -1.58 24.96 -6.20
CA ALA A 469 -0.83 24.30 -5.14
C ALA A 469 0.67 24.42 -5.38
N THR A 470 1.40 24.32 -4.28
CA THR A 470 2.85 24.14 -4.27
C THR A 470 3.18 23.04 -3.27
N VAL A 471 4.00 22.09 -3.69
CA VAL A 471 4.54 21.05 -2.82
C VAL A 471 5.98 21.43 -2.50
N SER A 472 6.24 21.64 -1.21
CA SER A 472 7.57 21.87 -0.66
C SER A 472 7.98 20.71 0.24
N ILE A 473 9.28 20.44 0.26
CA ILE A 473 9.90 19.31 0.94
C ILE A 473 10.91 19.87 1.92
N ILE A 474 10.74 19.58 3.21
CA ILE A 474 11.50 20.21 4.29
C ILE A 474 12.55 19.25 4.77
N SER A 475 13.83 19.56 4.51
CA SER A 475 14.93 18.80 5.05
C SER A 475 14.96 18.80 6.58
N GLU A 476 15.67 17.87 7.21
CA GLU A 476 15.90 17.87 8.67
C GLU A 476 16.46 19.22 9.17
N ASN A 477 17.23 19.90 8.31
CA ASN A 477 17.80 21.23 8.56
C ASN A 477 16.81 22.39 8.31
N GLY A 478 15.52 22.12 8.11
CA GLY A 478 14.47 23.11 7.91
C GLY A 478 14.45 23.81 6.55
N ILE A 479 15.24 23.35 5.58
CA ILE A 479 15.31 23.99 4.25
C ILE A 479 14.16 23.46 3.37
N GLU A 480 13.26 24.34 2.95
CA GLU A 480 12.20 24.03 1.97
C GLU A 480 12.78 23.93 0.55
N GLN A 481 12.54 22.80 -0.13
CA GLN A 481 12.79 22.59 -1.57
C GLN A 481 11.46 22.45 -2.31
N ILE A 482 11.24 23.22 -3.39
CA ILE A 482 10.00 23.14 -4.20
C ILE A 482 10.14 21.98 -5.19
N ALA A 483 9.19 21.04 -5.19
CA ALA A 483 9.31 19.77 -5.91
C ALA A 483 8.07 19.39 -6.77
N SER A 484 7.21 20.36 -7.11
CA SER A 484 5.99 20.10 -7.89
C SER A 484 6.26 19.95 -9.39
N GLU A 485 5.83 18.84 -9.97
CA GLU A 485 5.77 18.66 -11.43
C GLU A 485 4.33 18.68 -11.97
N ASN A 486 3.36 18.17 -11.21
CA ASN A 486 1.96 18.10 -11.64
C ASN A 486 1.03 18.66 -10.56
N VAL A 487 0.38 19.78 -10.87
CA VAL A 487 -0.70 20.39 -10.08
C VAL A 487 -1.83 20.71 -11.04
N GLY A 488 -2.99 20.11 -10.86
CA GLY A 488 -4.14 20.34 -11.73
C GLY A 488 -5.46 19.97 -11.09
N GLU A 489 -6.49 20.74 -11.41
CA GLU A 489 -7.88 20.43 -11.12
C GLU A 489 -8.52 19.73 -12.33
N LYS A 490 -9.07 18.54 -12.13
CA LYS A 490 -9.80 17.79 -13.16
C LYS A 490 -10.88 16.92 -12.52
N ASP A 491 -12.08 16.90 -13.09
CA ASP A 491 -13.19 16.04 -12.68
C ASP A 491 -13.57 16.15 -11.19
N GLY A 492 -13.41 17.34 -10.60
CA GLY A 492 -13.66 17.63 -9.17
C GLY A 492 -12.53 17.20 -8.22
N TRP A 493 -11.38 16.78 -8.75
CA TRP A 493 -10.19 16.40 -8.01
C TRP A 493 -9.04 17.38 -8.25
N LEU A 494 -8.43 17.84 -7.17
CA LEU A 494 -7.10 18.44 -7.18
C LEU A 494 -6.06 17.32 -7.08
N ARG A 495 -5.19 17.20 -8.08
CA ARG A 495 -4.10 16.23 -8.13
C ARG A 495 -2.75 16.92 -8.01
N LEU A 496 -1.86 16.30 -7.24
CA LEU A 496 -0.61 16.85 -6.78
C LEU A 496 0.47 15.77 -6.83
N GLY A 497 1.54 15.99 -7.58
CA GLY A 497 2.69 15.09 -7.64
C GLY A 497 4.00 15.80 -7.31
N ALA A 498 4.80 15.20 -6.43
CA ALA A 498 6.17 15.59 -6.16
C ALA A 498 7.10 14.39 -6.30
N TYR A 499 8.12 14.53 -7.15
CA TYR A 499 8.98 13.42 -7.57
C TYR A 499 10.46 13.81 -7.50
N ASN A 500 11.34 12.81 -7.58
CA ASN A 500 12.79 12.96 -7.71
C ASN A 500 13.50 13.65 -6.52
N PHE A 501 12.83 13.79 -5.38
CA PHE A 501 13.40 14.33 -4.14
C PHE A 501 14.23 13.30 -3.36
N SER A 502 14.99 13.76 -2.36
CA SER A 502 15.77 12.90 -1.46
C SER A 502 15.17 12.89 -0.05
N PHE A 503 15.24 11.74 0.63
CA PHE A 503 14.63 11.50 1.94
C PHE A 503 15.35 12.13 3.14
N SER A 504 16.29 13.04 2.89
CA SER A 504 16.81 14.04 3.84
C SER A 504 15.76 14.92 4.53
N ALA A 505 14.47 14.64 4.31
CA ALA A 505 13.32 15.49 4.55
C ALA A 505 12.15 14.69 5.16
N PRO A 506 11.93 14.75 6.48
CA PRO A 506 10.90 13.97 7.16
C PRO A 506 9.48 14.52 6.96
N LYS A 507 9.35 15.70 6.33
CA LYS A 507 8.06 16.41 6.15
C LYS A 507 7.90 16.94 4.73
N LEU A 508 6.83 16.50 4.08
CA LEU A 508 6.25 17.16 2.90
C LEU A 508 5.21 18.18 3.37
N ARG A 509 5.21 19.36 2.74
CA ARG A 509 4.18 20.40 2.88
C ARG A 509 3.50 20.65 1.55
N VAL A 510 2.18 20.46 1.51
CA VAL A 510 1.35 21.00 0.42
C VAL A 510 0.79 22.34 0.91
N LYS A 511 1.10 23.42 0.20
CA LYS A 511 0.48 24.75 0.39
C LYS A 511 -0.46 25.00 -0.78
N LEU A 512 -1.75 25.17 -0.48
CA LEU A 512 -2.75 25.57 -1.46
C LEU A 512 -2.93 27.10 -1.45
N ILE A 513 -3.24 27.67 -2.60
CA ILE A 513 -3.46 29.10 -2.80
C ILE A 513 -4.67 29.23 -3.73
N GLN A 514 -5.68 30.00 -3.32
CA GLN A 514 -6.81 30.36 -4.17
C GLN A 514 -6.56 31.73 -4.81
N ASP A 515 -6.78 31.86 -6.12
CA ASP A 515 -6.75 33.18 -6.77
C ASP A 515 -7.97 34.00 -6.31
N SER A 516 -7.75 35.11 -5.59
CA SER A 516 -8.84 35.99 -5.17
C SER A 516 -9.48 36.72 -6.38
N PRO A 517 -10.78 37.03 -6.33
CA PRO A 517 -11.34 38.03 -7.23
C PRO A 517 -10.64 39.36 -6.97
N SER A 518 -10.21 40.05 -8.03
CA SER A 518 -9.75 41.43 -7.89
C SER A 518 -10.95 42.27 -7.48
N GLU A 519 -10.96 42.77 -6.24
CA GLU A 519 -11.93 43.78 -5.82
C GLU A 519 -11.79 45.00 -6.72
N SER A 520 -12.68 45.13 -7.68
CA SER A 520 -12.84 46.35 -8.47
C SER A 520 -13.35 47.43 -7.52
N VAL A 521 -12.44 48.27 -7.04
CA VAL A 521 -12.76 49.45 -6.25
C VAL A 521 -13.68 50.35 -7.06
N VAL A 522 -14.98 50.28 -6.78
CA VAL A 522 -15.98 51.17 -7.37
C VAL A 522 -15.80 52.54 -6.73
N GLN A 523 -14.98 53.38 -7.38
CA GLN A 523 -14.95 54.81 -7.10
C GLN A 523 -16.32 55.40 -7.42
N VAL A 524 -16.99 55.95 -6.42
CA VAL A 524 -18.30 56.58 -6.54
C VAL A 524 -18.16 57.89 -7.34
N GLY A 525 -18.47 57.84 -8.64
CA GLY A 525 -18.54 58.98 -9.54
C GLY A 525 -19.98 59.30 -9.91
N LYS A 526 -20.42 60.54 -9.63
CA LYS A 526 -21.78 61.07 -9.84
C LYS A 526 -22.38 60.78 -11.23
N GLN A 527 -23.71 60.62 -11.24
CA GLN A 527 -24.55 60.71 -12.44
C GLN A 527 -24.33 62.01 -13.23
N SER A 528 -24.33 61.89 -14.56
CA SER A 528 -25.19 62.74 -15.39
C SER A 528 -25.56 62.02 -16.68
N SER A 529 -26.80 62.21 -17.14
CA SER A 529 -27.41 61.54 -18.29
C SER A 529 -27.45 62.44 -19.52
N ASN A 530 -27.01 61.93 -20.66
CA ASN A 530 -27.88 61.72 -21.83
C ASN A 530 -27.08 61.05 -22.98
N GLY A 531 -27.77 60.25 -23.79
CA GLY A 531 -27.12 59.38 -24.78
C GLY A 531 -27.15 59.92 -26.21
N SER A 532 -26.28 59.35 -27.06
CA SER A 532 -26.65 58.89 -28.40
C SER A 532 -25.53 58.04 -29.02
N SER A 533 -25.94 56.93 -29.65
CA SER A 533 -25.32 56.27 -30.81
C SER A 533 -23.83 55.84 -30.79
N GLN A 534 -23.66 54.53 -30.65
CA GLN A 534 -22.78 53.64 -31.45
C GLN A 534 -21.39 54.15 -31.94
N LYS A 535 -20.34 53.51 -31.42
CA LYS A 535 -19.45 52.72 -32.29
C LYS A 535 -18.85 51.53 -31.55
N THR A 536 -18.83 50.37 -32.21
CA THR A 536 -18.31 49.11 -31.68
C THR A 536 -16.80 49.06 -31.82
N GLU A 537 -16.06 48.78 -30.74
CA GLU A 537 -14.64 48.41 -30.83
C GLU A 537 -14.32 47.27 -29.86
N ILE A 538 -13.80 46.17 -30.43
CA ILE A 538 -13.55 44.91 -29.71
C ILE A 538 -12.15 44.98 -29.11
N ASN A 539 -12.06 45.31 -27.83
CA ASN A 539 -10.79 45.24 -27.10
C ASN A 539 -10.44 43.78 -26.76
N ASN A 540 -9.54 43.21 -27.55
CA ASN A 540 -8.95 41.90 -27.29
C ASN A 540 -8.26 41.88 -25.91
N GLY A 541 -8.68 40.97 -25.04
CA GLY A 541 -8.10 40.79 -23.71
C GLY A 541 -6.63 40.38 -23.77
N VAL A 542 -5.72 41.32 -23.47
CA VAL A 542 -4.28 41.05 -23.41
C VAL A 542 -3.97 40.15 -22.22
N LYS A 543 -3.69 38.87 -22.48
CA LYS A 543 -3.15 37.93 -21.48
C LYS A 543 -1.90 38.55 -20.83
N SER A 544 -1.93 38.75 -19.51
CA SER A 544 -0.77 39.33 -18.82
C SER A 544 0.36 38.32 -18.72
N LYS A 545 1.44 38.57 -19.48
CA LYS A 545 2.65 37.73 -19.49
C LYS A 545 3.19 37.52 -18.08
N SER A 546 3.39 36.26 -17.70
CA SER A 546 4.10 35.89 -16.47
C SER A 546 5.57 35.62 -16.79
N TYR A 547 6.41 35.63 -15.75
CA TYR A 547 7.85 35.41 -15.87
C TYR A 547 8.32 34.38 -14.86
N LYS A 548 9.27 33.53 -15.27
CA LYS A 548 10.11 32.69 -14.40
C LYS A 548 11.47 33.38 -14.26
N ILE A 549 11.92 33.62 -13.04
CA ILE A 549 13.27 34.11 -12.75
C ILE A 549 14.11 33.06 -12.04
N LYS A 550 15.40 33.00 -12.37
CA LYS A 550 16.43 32.30 -11.59
C LYS A 550 17.36 33.34 -10.96
N CYS A 551 17.63 33.20 -9.67
CA CYS A 551 18.51 34.05 -8.90
C CYS A 551 19.59 33.22 -8.19
N MET A 552 20.75 33.81 -7.86
CA MET A 552 21.85 33.13 -7.15
C MET A 552 22.49 33.97 -6.05
N LYS A 553 22.97 33.31 -5.00
CA LYS A 553 23.81 33.86 -3.94
C LYS A 553 24.92 32.86 -3.61
N GLY A 554 26.10 33.06 -4.22
CA GLY A 554 27.14 32.02 -4.27
C GLY A 554 26.60 30.77 -4.97
N ASN A 555 26.88 29.60 -4.40
CA ASN A 555 26.41 28.31 -4.94
C ASN A 555 24.91 28.03 -4.68
N LYS A 556 24.19 28.92 -3.98
CA LYS A 556 22.75 28.77 -3.73
C LYS A 556 21.95 29.38 -4.87
N SER A 557 21.02 28.63 -5.45
CA SER A 557 20.08 29.12 -6.47
C SER A 557 18.65 29.18 -5.94
N PHE A 558 17.89 30.14 -6.43
CA PHE A 558 16.49 30.41 -6.09
C PHE A 558 15.71 30.63 -7.38
N VAL A 559 14.47 30.15 -7.47
CA VAL A 559 13.61 30.30 -8.66
C VAL A 559 12.23 30.77 -8.21
N GLN A 560 11.69 31.78 -8.88
CA GLN A 560 10.37 32.33 -8.58
C GLN A 560 9.60 32.62 -9.88
N GLN A 561 8.28 32.55 -9.81
CA GLN A 561 7.38 32.86 -10.91
C GLN A 561 6.36 33.95 -10.50
N GLY A 562 5.86 34.70 -11.47
CA GLY A 562 4.75 35.64 -11.27
C GLY A 562 4.64 36.69 -12.38
N LYS A 563 3.73 37.66 -12.20
CA LYS A 563 3.53 38.77 -13.14
C LYS A 563 4.73 39.74 -13.19
N ASN A 564 5.42 39.93 -12.06
CA ASN A 564 6.68 40.69 -11.99
C ASN A 564 7.56 40.23 -10.79
N PRO A 565 8.13 39.02 -10.82
CA PRO A 565 8.91 38.49 -9.71
C PRO A 565 10.26 39.19 -9.59
N THR A 566 10.79 39.29 -8.36
CA THR A 566 12.06 39.92 -8.03
C THR A 566 12.92 38.98 -7.18
N CYS A 567 14.26 39.12 -7.25
CA CYS A 567 15.14 38.27 -6.45
C CYS A 567 15.09 38.65 -4.96
N PRO A 568 15.11 37.69 -4.02
CA PRO A 568 15.18 37.96 -2.59
C PRO A 568 16.43 38.77 -2.22
N LYS A 569 16.37 39.53 -1.12
CA LYS A 569 17.45 40.43 -0.68
C LYS A 569 18.78 39.68 -0.55
N GLY A 570 19.75 40.06 -1.38
CA GLY A 570 21.08 39.45 -1.45
C GLY A 570 21.25 38.30 -2.47
N TYR A 571 20.24 37.98 -3.28
CA TYR A 571 20.37 37.13 -4.46
C TYR A 571 20.43 38.00 -5.73
N LYS A 572 21.34 37.70 -6.66
CA LYS A 572 21.44 38.34 -7.98
C LYS A 572 20.56 37.61 -9.01
N LEU A 573 19.92 38.33 -9.92
CA LEU A 573 19.19 37.75 -11.05
C LEU A 573 20.17 37.12 -12.06
N ILE A 574 19.84 35.93 -12.55
CA ILE A 574 20.66 35.13 -13.47
C ILE A 574 19.92 34.86 -14.79
N SER A 575 18.60 34.62 -14.73
CA SER A 575 17.75 34.55 -15.93
C SER A 575 16.33 35.03 -15.66
N ARG A 576 15.66 35.52 -16.70
CA ARG A 576 14.23 35.86 -16.73
C ARG A 576 13.64 35.34 -18.04
N THR A 577 12.69 34.43 -17.95
CA THR A 577 12.03 33.79 -19.10
C THR A 577 10.54 34.07 -19.03
N VAL A 578 9.91 34.40 -20.16
CA VAL A 578 8.45 34.52 -20.23
C VAL A 578 7.83 33.13 -20.09
N ILE A 579 6.78 33.03 -19.28
CA ILE A 579 5.91 31.86 -19.19
C ILE A 579 4.48 32.33 -19.47
N ASN A 580 3.79 31.58 -20.34
CA ASN A 580 2.43 31.90 -20.80
C ASN A 580 1.37 31.45 -19.78
#